data_AF-A0A533SG70-F1
#
_entry.id   AF-A0A533SG70-F1
#
_cell.length_a   1.000
_cell.length_b   1.000
_cell.length_c   1.000
_cell.angle_alpha   90.00
_cell.angle_beta   90.00
_cell.angle_gamma   90.00
#
_symmetry.space_group_name_H-M   'P 1'
#
loop_
_entity.id
_entity.type
_entity.pdbx_description
1 polymer ?
#
loop_
_entity_poly.entity_id
_entity_poly.type
_entity_poly.pdbx_seq_one_letter_code
_entity_poly.pdbx_strand_id
1 'polypeptide(L)'
;FRALSMPKFITWRERKVLTGDPKTIFVDTDFTGEENFNGDVRGRVYEGFTVTYVALQLAFYMGFEQVILIGVDHNFVTQGPANQAVVSQGEDPNHFAPNYFGAGFKWQLPDLDGSERAYRMARQAYEAAGRSVVDATVGGKLTVFPKVDYESLF
;
A
#
# COMPACT_ATOMS: atom_id res chain seq x y z
N PHE A 1 -0.23 -8.52 -18.07
CA PHE A 1 0.59 -9.03 -16.95
C PHE A 1 1.81 -9.85 -17.39
N ARG A 2 1.65 -10.96 -18.14
CA ARG A 2 2.79 -11.81 -18.56
C ARG A 2 3.80 -11.12 -19.48
N ALA A 3 3.38 -10.10 -20.22
CA ALA A 3 4.27 -9.31 -21.09
C ALA A 3 5.26 -8.42 -20.31
N LEU A 4 5.07 -8.21 -18.99
CA LEU A 4 5.98 -7.42 -18.17
C LEU A 4 7.31 -8.17 -17.98
N SER A 5 8.40 -7.52 -18.38
CA SER A 5 9.75 -8.07 -18.39
C SER A 5 10.50 -7.93 -17.07
N MET A 6 9.84 -7.50 -16.00
CA MET A 6 10.41 -7.26 -14.66
C MET A 6 9.86 -8.24 -13.61
N PRO A 7 10.52 -8.37 -12.44
CA PRO A 7 9.97 -9.09 -11.30
C PRO A 7 8.61 -8.54 -10.88
N LYS A 8 7.69 -9.43 -10.51
CA LYS A 8 6.34 -9.11 -10.05
C LYS A 8 6.10 -9.81 -8.72
N PHE A 9 5.67 -9.07 -7.71
CA PHE A 9 5.22 -9.63 -6.45
C PHE A 9 3.69 -9.71 -6.48
N ILE A 10 3.15 -10.92 -6.42
CA ILE A 10 1.71 -11.18 -6.58
C ILE A 10 1.22 -12.03 -5.41
N THR A 11 0.00 -11.78 -4.93
CA THR A 11 -0.59 -12.61 -3.87
C THR A 11 -0.63 -14.10 -4.26
N TRP A 12 -0.28 -14.97 -3.32
CA TRP A 12 -0.28 -16.43 -3.48
C TRP A 12 -1.67 -16.99 -3.85
N ARG A 13 -2.74 -16.26 -3.52
CA ARG A 13 -4.11 -16.63 -3.89
C ARG A 13 -4.30 -16.75 -5.41
N GLU A 14 -3.58 -15.96 -6.20
CA GLU A 14 -3.69 -15.92 -7.67
C GLU A 14 -2.78 -16.93 -8.40
N ARG A 15 -2.03 -17.76 -7.66
CA ARG A 15 -1.02 -18.66 -8.25
C ARG A 15 -1.57 -19.61 -9.30
N LYS A 16 -2.83 -20.07 -9.16
CA LYS A 16 -3.43 -21.01 -10.13
C LYS A 16 -3.62 -20.36 -11.51
N VAL A 17 -3.85 -19.06 -11.55
CA VAL A 17 -4.11 -18.30 -12.78
C VAL A 17 -2.81 -17.74 -13.37
N LEU A 18 -1.88 -17.32 -12.50
CA LEU A 18 -0.66 -16.61 -12.89
C LEU A 18 0.61 -17.47 -12.83
N THR A 19 0.49 -18.79 -12.64
CA THR A 19 1.64 -19.72 -12.70
C THR A 19 2.28 -19.79 -14.10
N GLY A 20 3.55 -20.22 -14.14
CA GLY A 20 4.32 -20.46 -15.36
C GLY A 20 5.15 -19.27 -15.84
N ASP A 21 5.11 -18.14 -15.14
CA ASP A 21 5.97 -16.99 -15.42
C ASP A 21 7.12 -16.93 -14.38
N PRO A 22 8.38 -17.17 -14.79
CA PRO A 22 9.52 -17.20 -13.86
C PRO A 22 9.83 -15.84 -13.23
N LYS A 23 9.24 -14.74 -13.73
CA LYS A 23 9.37 -13.40 -13.16
C LYS A 23 8.29 -13.09 -12.13
N THR A 24 7.35 -14.01 -11.91
CA THR A 24 6.31 -13.86 -10.88
C THR A 24 6.76 -14.54 -9.60
N ILE A 25 6.88 -13.74 -8.55
CA ILE A 25 7.17 -14.17 -7.19
C ILE A 25 5.86 -14.09 -6.44
N PHE A 26 5.40 -15.22 -5.90
CA PHE A 26 4.19 -15.25 -5.12
C PHE A 26 4.50 -14.94 -3.65
N VAL A 27 3.77 -14.00 -3.08
CA VAL A 27 3.87 -13.58 -1.68
C VAL A 27 2.61 -14.04 -0.97
N ASP A 28 2.75 -14.67 0.20
CA ASP A 28 1.62 -15.10 1.01
C ASP A 28 1.01 -13.90 1.75
N THR A 29 0.31 -13.04 1.01
CA THR A 29 -0.37 -11.88 1.58
C THR A 29 -1.73 -12.27 2.13
N ASP A 30 -2.16 -11.68 3.24
CA ASP A 30 -3.44 -11.94 3.88
C ASP A 30 -3.98 -10.68 4.57
N PHE A 31 -5.30 -10.53 4.59
CA PHE A 31 -6.02 -9.44 5.27
C PHE A 31 -6.82 -9.96 6.48
N THR A 32 -6.74 -11.27 6.78
CA THR A 32 -7.35 -11.91 7.96
C THR A 32 -6.29 -12.30 8.99
N GLY A 33 -6.66 -12.55 10.25
CA GLY A 33 -5.71 -12.95 11.30
C GLY A 33 -5.08 -11.77 12.05
N GLU A 34 -3.93 -11.99 12.68
CA GLU A 34 -3.24 -10.96 13.47
C GLU A 34 -2.72 -9.83 12.56
N GLU A 35 -2.97 -8.58 12.99
CA GLU A 35 -2.35 -7.38 12.42
C GLU A 35 -0.89 -7.32 12.89
N ASN A 36 0.07 -7.59 12.00
CA ASN A 36 1.49 -7.56 12.33
C ASN A 36 2.35 -7.02 11.18
N PHE A 37 3.58 -6.62 11.50
CA PHE A 37 4.62 -6.34 10.52
C PHE A 37 5.55 -7.55 10.40
N ASN A 38 5.72 -8.08 9.20
CA ASN A 38 6.66 -9.17 8.95
C ASN A 38 7.84 -8.68 8.10
N GLY A 39 9.01 -8.61 8.73
CA GLY A 39 10.28 -8.29 8.04
C GLY A 39 10.82 -9.42 7.17
N ASP A 40 10.26 -10.62 7.25
CA ASP A 40 10.59 -11.80 6.44
C ASP A 40 9.38 -12.24 5.60
N VAL A 41 9.30 -11.71 4.38
CA VAL A 41 8.19 -11.94 3.43
C VAL A 41 8.18 -13.36 2.83
N ARG A 42 9.06 -14.27 3.27
CA ARG A 42 8.95 -15.70 2.97
C ARG A 42 7.80 -16.37 3.75
N GLY A 43 7.34 -15.75 4.83
CA GLY A 43 6.14 -16.13 5.58
C GLY A 43 4.91 -15.30 5.20
N ARG A 44 3.86 -15.35 6.04
CA ARG A 44 2.65 -14.54 5.89
C ARG A 44 2.96 -13.05 5.99
N VAL A 45 2.37 -12.26 5.10
CA VAL A 45 2.46 -10.79 5.06
C VAL A 45 1.08 -10.20 5.27
N TYR A 46 0.87 -9.42 6.33
CA TYR A 46 -0.40 -8.73 6.54
C TYR A 46 -0.54 -7.56 5.57
N GLU A 47 -1.72 -7.41 4.96
CA GLU A 47 -1.96 -6.41 3.90
C GLU A 47 -2.19 -4.98 4.42
N GLY A 48 -2.62 -4.81 5.67
CA GLY A 48 -2.65 -3.51 6.34
C GLY A 48 -3.54 -2.45 5.68
N PHE A 49 -4.61 -2.86 4.98
CA PHE A 49 -5.61 -1.97 4.33
C PHE A 49 -5.03 -1.02 3.27
N THR A 50 -3.78 -1.22 2.84
CA THR A 50 -3.12 -0.42 1.81
C THR A 50 -2.01 -1.21 1.14
N VAL A 51 -1.91 -1.11 -0.18
CA VAL A 51 -0.83 -1.76 -0.95
C VAL A 51 0.55 -1.24 -0.56
N THR A 52 0.65 0.00 -0.08
CA THR A 52 1.90 0.60 0.40
C THR A 52 2.47 -0.16 1.60
N TYR A 53 1.62 -0.74 2.45
CA TYR A 53 2.08 -1.47 3.64
C TYR A 53 2.77 -2.79 3.27
N VAL A 54 2.25 -3.50 2.27
CA VAL A 54 2.92 -4.68 1.69
C VAL A 54 4.24 -4.27 1.05
N ALA A 55 4.27 -3.15 0.32
CA ALA A 55 5.50 -2.64 -0.30
C ALA A 55 6.57 -2.28 0.75
N LEU A 56 6.19 -1.72 1.90
CA LEU A 56 7.11 -1.42 3.00
C LEU A 56 7.72 -2.68 3.61
N GLN A 57 6.94 -3.77 3.75
CA GLN A 57 7.46 -5.06 4.23
C GLN A 57 8.43 -5.69 3.21
N LEU A 58 8.12 -5.60 1.91
CA LEU A 58 9.02 -6.03 0.84
C LEU A 58 10.34 -5.25 0.85
N ALA A 59 10.29 -3.91 0.96
CA ALA A 59 11.49 -3.09 1.00
C ALA A 59 12.33 -3.38 2.26
N PHE A 60 11.68 -3.63 3.40
CA PHE A 60 12.38 -4.03 4.61
C PHE A 60 13.12 -5.36 4.42
N TYR A 61 12.45 -6.36 3.85
CA TYR A 61 13.06 -7.67 3.58
C TYR A 61 14.24 -7.57 2.61
N MET A 62 14.15 -6.67 1.62
CA MET A 62 15.25 -6.42 0.66
C MET A 62 16.43 -5.66 1.27
N GLY A 63 16.31 -5.17 2.51
CA GLY A 63 17.41 -4.51 3.22
C GLY A 63 17.50 -3.00 3.02
N PHE A 64 16.46 -2.34 2.50
CA PHE A 64 16.45 -0.89 2.41
C PHE A 64 16.46 -0.24 3.81
N GLU A 65 17.41 0.66 4.03
CA GLU A 65 17.59 1.37 5.31
C GLU A 65 16.75 2.64 5.42
N GLN A 66 16.46 3.28 4.28
CA GLN A 66 15.55 4.42 4.19
C GLN A 66 14.58 4.22 3.03
N VAL A 67 13.29 4.39 3.31
CA VAL A 67 12.23 4.40 2.30
C VAL A 67 11.59 5.78 2.26
N ILE A 68 11.45 6.34 1.06
CA ILE A 68 10.83 7.65 0.82
C ILE A 68 9.48 7.40 0.15
N LEU A 69 8.40 7.84 0.79
CA LEU A 69 7.04 7.79 0.24
C LEU A 69 6.78 9.01 -0.63
N ILE A 70 6.16 8.81 -1.78
CA ILE A 70 5.72 9.85 -2.71
C ILE A 70 4.33 9.45 -3.21
N GLY A 71 3.39 10.41 -3.23
CA GLY A 71 2.02 10.18 -3.72
C GLY A 71 1.09 9.49 -2.72
N VAL A 72 1.37 9.56 -1.42
CA VAL A 72 0.52 9.03 -0.35
C VAL A 72 -0.39 10.15 0.18
N ASP A 73 -1.38 10.53 -0.63
CA ASP A 73 -2.23 11.70 -0.36
C ASP A 73 -3.04 11.57 0.93
N HIS A 74 -3.54 10.36 1.22
CA HIS A 74 -4.31 10.03 2.43
C HIS A 74 -5.46 11.03 2.69
N ASN A 75 -6.14 11.44 1.60
CA ASN A 75 -7.14 12.49 1.63
C ASN A 75 -8.36 12.08 0.80
N PHE A 76 -9.49 11.84 1.46
CA PHE A 76 -10.73 11.42 0.81
C PHE A 76 -11.89 12.32 1.24
N VAL A 77 -12.61 12.84 0.25
CA VAL A 77 -13.83 13.65 0.42
C VAL A 77 -15.03 12.75 0.71
N THR A 78 -15.14 11.62 0.01
CA THR A 78 -16.22 10.66 0.22
C THR A 78 -16.04 9.92 1.54
N GLN A 79 -17.07 9.91 2.36
CA GLN A 79 -17.08 9.30 3.69
C GLN A 79 -18.07 8.15 3.76
N GLY A 80 -17.80 7.18 4.63
CA GLY A 80 -18.69 6.07 4.93
C GLY A 80 -17.97 4.98 5.72
N PRO A 81 -18.69 3.90 6.08
CA PRO A 81 -18.09 2.73 6.70
C PRO A 81 -16.88 2.21 5.93
N ALA A 82 -15.80 1.92 6.66
CA ALA A 82 -14.57 1.38 6.11
C ALA A 82 -14.83 0.10 5.30
N ASN A 83 -14.15 -0.01 4.15
CA ASN A 83 -14.23 -1.14 3.21
C ASN A 83 -15.64 -1.39 2.62
N GLN A 84 -16.60 -0.48 2.83
CA GLN A 84 -17.93 -0.61 2.24
C GLN A 84 -17.84 -0.54 0.71
N ALA A 85 -18.40 -1.54 0.04
CA ALA A 85 -18.56 -1.52 -1.40
C ALA A 85 -19.63 -0.50 -1.80
N VAL A 86 -19.25 0.44 -2.67
CA VAL A 86 -20.11 1.49 -3.22
C VAL A 86 -20.04 1.48 -4.74
N VAL A 87 -21.07 2.06 -5.38
CA VAL A 87 -21.13 2.20 -6.83
C VAL A 87 -20.89 3.66 -7.19
N SER A 88 -19.88 3.93 -8.01
CA SER A 88 -19.59 5.27 -8.50
C SER A 88 -20.76 5.83 -9.32
N GLN A 89 -21.09 7.10 -9.08
CA GLN A 89 -22.08 7.86 -9.84
C GLN A 89 -21.45 8.64 -11.00
N GLY A 90 -20.13 8.52 -11.20
CA GLY A 90 -19.38 9.15 -12.30
C GLY A 90 -18.57 10.38 -11.91
N GLU A 91 -18.91 11.05 -10.82
CA GLU A 91 -18.05 12.07 -10.20
C GLU A 91 -17.10 11.42 -9.20
N ASP A 92 -15.80 11.66 -9.36
CA ASP A 92 -14.76 11.16 -8.47
C ASP A 92 -13.88 12.31 -7.96
N PRO A 93 -14.24 12.93 -6.81
CA PRO A 93 -13.45 14.01 -6.23
C PRO A 93 -12.22 13.53 -5.46
N ASN A 94 -12.03 12.21 -5.31
CA ASN A 94 -10.95 11.64 -4.51
C ASN A 94 -9.69 11.33 -5.33
N HIS A 95 -9.82 11.25 -6.65
CA HIS A 95 -8.72 10.91 -7.55
C HIS A 95 -8.35 12.09 -8.44
N PHE A 96 -7.12 12.08 -8.98
CA PHE A 96 -6.63 13.13 -9.87
C PHE A 96 -7.51 13.32 -11.11
N ALA A 97 -7.98 12.22 -11.70
CA ALA A 97 -8.91 12.25 -12.81
C ALA A 97 -10.35 12.20 -12.28
N PRO A 98 -11.23 13.17 -12.64
CA PRO A 98 -12.57 13.26 -12.09
C PRO A 98 -13.50 12.11 -12.53
N ASN A 99 -13.08 11.33 -13.52
CA ASN A 99 -13.76 10.16 -14.04
C ASN A 99 -12.95 8.87 -13.84
N TYR A 100 -12.01 8.85 -12.90
CA TYR A 100 -11.18 7.68 -12.60
C TYR A 100 -12.06 6.44 -12.33
N PHE A 101 -13.05 6.59 -11.45
CA PHE A 101 -14.17 5.65 -11.35
C PHE A 101 -15.37 6.14 -12.14
N GLY A 102 -15.48 5.71 -13.39
CA GLY A 102 -16.66 5.95 -14.22
C GLY A 102 -17.97 5.43 -13.60
N ALA A 103 -19.10 5.97 -14.05
CA ALA A 103 -20.42 5.58 -13.55
C ALA A 103 -20.65 4.08 -13.63
N GLY A 104 -21.15 3.48 -12.55
CA GLY A 104 -21.38 2.04 -12.43
C GLY A 104 -20.16 1.23 -11.93
N PHE A 105 -18.98 1.84 -11.79
CA PHE A 105 -17.81 1.17 -11.23
C PHE A 105 -18.02 0.84 -9.74
N LYS A 106 -17.73 -0.40 -9.34
CA LYS A 106 -17.81 -0.83 -7.94
C LYS A 106 -16.45 -0.70 -7.29
N TRP A 107 -16.37 0.05 -6.21
CA TRP A 107 -15.14 0.24 -5.44
C TRP A 107 -15.43 0.20 -3.93
N GLN A 108 -14.37 0.15 -3.13
CA GLN A 108 -14.48 0.10 -1.67
C GLN A 108 -13.99 1.42 -1.08
N LEU A 109 -14.76 1.96 -0.13
CA LEU A 109 -14.32 3.12 0.64
C LEU A 109 -13.06 2.78 1.45
N PRO A 110 -12.10 3.72 1.56
CA PRO A 110 -10.84 3.47 2.23
C PRO A 110 -11.03 3.27 3.74
N ASP A 111 -10.21 2.40 4.32
CA ASP A 111 -10.07 2.25 5.77
C ASP A 111 -8.84 3.02 6.25
N LEU A 112 -9.01 4.34 6.45
CA LEU A 112 -7.90 5.21 6.85
C LEU A 112 -7.35 4.83 8.22
N ASP A 113 -8.22 4.58 9.19
CA ASP A 113 -7.80 4.15 10.53
C ASP A 113 -7.02 2.83 10.49
N GLY A 114 -7.50 1.86 9.71
CA GLY A 114 -6.82 0.60 9.45
C GLY A 114 -5.44 0.80 8.84
N SER A 115 -5.36 1.59 7.77
CA SER A 115 -4.09 1.88 7.10
C SER A 115 -3.10 2.61 8.01
N GLU A 116 -3.56 3.52 8.87
CA GLU A 116 -2.69 4.21 9.82
C GLU A 116 -2.20 3.29 10.94
N ARG A 117 -3.03 2.36 11.43
CA ARG A 117 -2.54 1.31 12.36
C ARG A 117 -1.43 0.50 11.71
N ALA A 118 -1.62 0.08 10.46
CA ALA A 118 -0.59 -0.63 9.70
C ALA A 118 0.69 0.20 9.55
N TYR A 119 0.59 1.46 9.09
CA TYR A 119 1.76 2.32 8.96
C TYR A 119 2.50 2.55 10.29
N ARG A 120 1.79 2.64 11.42
CA ARG A 120 2.44 2.75 12.75
C ARG A 120 3.25 1.49 13.07
N MET A 121 2.74 0.29 12.76
CA MET A 121 3.50 -0.96 12.91
C MET A 121 4.74 -0.98 12.01
N ALA A 122 4.62 -0.53 10.74
CA ALA A 122 5.78 -0.42 9.85
C ALA A 122 6.81 0.55 10.41
N ARG A 123 6.38 1.74 10.83
CA ARG A 123 7.27 2.74 11.43
C ARG A 123 8.05 2.17 12.61
N GLN A 124 7.36 1.52 13.55
CA GLN A 124 7.98 0.88 14.71
C GLN A 124 9.00 -0.19 14.32
N ALA A 125 8.68 -1.04 13.35
CA ALA A 125 9.59 -2.08 12.89
C ALA A 125 10.85 -1.52 12.21
N TYR A 126 10.69 -0.47 11.39
CA TYR A 126 11.81 0.24 10.78
C TYR A 126 12.69 0.90 11.85
N GLU A 127 12.10 1.68 12.76
CA GLU A 127 12.82 2.37 13.84
C GLU A 127 13.58 1.37 14.74
N ALA A 128 12.95 0.25 15.12
CA ALA A 128 13.58 -0.81 15.93
C ALA A 128 14.76 -1.48 15.23
N ALA A 129 14.79 -1.48 13.90
CA ALA A 129 15.90 -2.00 13.11
C ALA A 129 16.96 -0.94 12.76
N GLY A 130 16.84 0.29 13.29
CA GLY A 130 17.73 1.41 12.94
C GLY A 130 17.51 1.95 11.53
N ARG A 131 16.31 1.74 10.95
CA ARG A 131 15.90 2.13 9.60
C ARG A 131 14.85 3.23 9.67
N SER A 132 14.53 3.84 8.53
CA SER A 132 13.59 4.96 8.46
C SER A 132 12.62 4.88 7.29
N VAL A 133 11.42 5.43 7.51
CA VAL A 133 10.46 5.74 6.45
C VAL A 133 10.12 7.22 6.59
N VAL A 134 10.26 7.97 5.51
CA VAL A 134 9.92 9.40 5.43
C VAL A 134 8.91 9.63 4.32
N ASP A 135 8.12 10.70 4.42
CA ASP A 135 7.08 11.02 3.45
C ASP A 135 7.35 12.37 2.77
N ALA A 136 7.66 12.29 1.48
CA ALA A 136 7.92 13.41 0.57
C ALA A 136 6.70 13.76 -0.29
N THR A 137 5.51 13.25 0.04
CA THR A 137 4.29 13.55 -0.69
C THR A 137 3.91 15.02 -0.55
N VAL A 138 3.97 15.76 -1.65
CA VAL A 138 3.55 17.17 -1.72
C VAL A 138 2.06 17.29 -1.37
N GLY A 139 1.75 17.99 -0.29
CA GLY A 139 0.37 18.21 0.16
C GLY A 139 -0.35 16.99 0.74
N GLY A 140 0.33 15.85 0.89
CA GLY A 140 -0.26 14.63 1.44
C GLY A 140 -0.61 14.77 2.93
N LYS A 141 -1.75 14.21 3.34
CA LYS A 141 -2.32 14.34 4.69
C LYS A 141 -1.91 13.24 5.66
N LEU A 142 -1.16 12.22 5.22
CA LEU A 142 -0.63 11.20 6.13
C LEU A 142 0.35 11.83 7.13
N THR A 143 0.19 11.55 8.42
CA THR A 143 1.03 12.10 9.49
C THR A 143 1.83 11.06 10.27
N VAL A 144 1.71 9.78 9.90
CA VAL A 144 2.37 8.67 10.61
C VAL A 144 3.89 8.72 10.46
N PHE A 145 4.38 9.05 9.27
CA PHE A 145 5.81 9.16 8.96
C PHE A 145 6.28 10.61 8.99
N PRO A 146 7.54 10.89 9.39
CA PRO A 146 8.10 12.24 9.30
C PRO A 146 8.02 12.79 7.87
N LYS A 147 7.60 14.05 7.74
CA LYS A 147 7.58 14.76 6.46
C LYS A 147 8.98 15.24 6.08
N VAL A 148 9.28 15.20 4.78
CA VAL A 148 10.47 15.77 4.16
C VAL A 148 10.08 16.52 2.90
N ASP A 149 10.78 17.60 2.58
CA ASP A 149 10.51 18.38 1.38
C ASP A 149 10.93 17.60 0.13
N TYR A 150 10.06 17.54 -0.88
CA TYR A 150 10.31 16.78 -2.11
C TYR A 150 11.53 17.32 -2.86
N GLU A 151 11.61 18.64 -3.03
CA GLU A 151 12.70 19.34 -3.74
C GLU A 151 14.04 19.29 -2.99
N SER A 152 14.04 18.82 -1.73
CA SER A 152 15.28 18.56 -0.98
C SER A 152 15.91 17.20 -1.31
N LEU A 153 15.18 16.32 -2.00
CA LEU A 153 15.60 14.94 -2.29
C LEU A 153 15.77 14.64 -3.80
N PHE A 154 15.05 15.34 -4.68
CA PHE A 154 15.01 15.14 -6.14
C PHE A 154 15.14 16.45 -6.89
#